data_AF-A0A831EUF5-F1
#
_entry.id   AF-A0A831EUF5-F1
#
_cell.length_a   1.000
_cell.length_b   1.000
_cell.length_c   1.000
_cell.angle_alpha   90.00
_cell.angle_beta   90.00
_cell.angle_gamma   90.00
#
_symmetry.space_group_name_H-M   'P 1'
#
loop_
_entity.id
_entity.type
_entity.pdbx_description
1 polymer ?
#
loop_
_entity_poly.entity_id
_entity_poly.type
_entity_poly.pdbx_seq_one_letter_code
_entity_poly.pdbx_strand_id
1 'polypeptide(L)'
;MSMLVVITENVPPRLRGRLAIWLLEVRAGVYVGDVSRRVREMIWQQLNQLYENGNVAMVWATNSESGFEFQTLGENRRLPVDLDGLRLVSFYPV
;
A
#
# COMPACT_ATOMS: atom_id res chain seq x y z
N MET A 1 8.61 -2.72 -14.95
CA MET A 1 8.63 -3.38 -13.63
C MET A 1 9.11 -2.34 -12.65
N SER A 2 8.45 -2.17 -11.50
CA SER A 2 8.96 -1.33 -10.43
C SER A 2 8.65 -1.93 -9.05
N MET A 3 9.53 -1.63 -8.09
CA MET A 3 9.42 -2.08 -6.71
C MET A 3 8.08 -1.63 -6.11
N LEU A 4 7.42 -2.55 -5.40
CA LEU A 4 6.14 -2.39 -4.73
C LEU A 4 6.27 -2.86 -3.28
N VAL A 5 5.75 -2.05 -2.36
CA VAL A 5 5.61 -2.38 -0.94
C VAL A 5 4.13 -2.22 -0.56
N VAL A 6 3.58 -3.22 0.11
CA VAL A 6 2.22 -3.19 0.66
C VAL A 6 2.30 -3.41 2.16
N ILE A 7 1.74 -2.49 2.92
CA ILE A 7 1.64 -2.53 4.38
C ILE A 7 0.18 -2.67 4.74
N THR A 8 -0.15 -3.63 5.61
CA THR A 8 -1.52 -3.93 6.02
C THR A 8 -1.60 -4.02 7.54
N GLU A 9 -2.65 -3.42 8.10
CA GLU A 9 -2.94 -3.44 9.53
C GLU A 9 -4.40 -3.87 9.74
N ASN A 10 -4.65 -4.73 10.74
CA ASN A 10 -5.98 -5.23 11.08
C ASN A 10 -6.79 -5.81 9.90
N VAL A 11 -6.11 -6.33 8.87
CA VAL A 11 -6.77 -6.94 7.71
C VAL A 11 -7.11 -8.42 7.93
N PRO A 12 -8.17 -8.93 7.28
CA PRO A 12 -8.57 -10.34 7.33
C PRO A 12 -7.46 -11.31 6.85
N PRO A 13 -7.37 -12.53 7.42
CA PRO A 13 -6.39 -13.53 6.98
C PRO A 13 -6.48 -13.88 5.48
N ARG A 14 -7.69 -13.82 4.90
CA ARG A 14 -7.93 -14.05 3.46
C ARG A 14 -7.15 -13.06 2.58
N LEU A 15 -7.00 -11.81 3.01
CA LEU A 15 -6.24 -10.81 2.26
C LEU A 15 -4.73 -11.05 2.37
N ARG A 16 -4.25 -11.47 3.54
CA ARG A 16 -2.83 -11.83 3.74
C ARG A 16 -2.40 -12.96 2.80
N GLY A 17 -3.18 -14.05 2.79
CA GLY A 17 -2.93 -15.17 1.88
C GLY A 17 -3.01 -14.77 0.41
N ARG A 18 -3.91 -13.85 0.06
CA ARG A 18 -4.03 -13.32 -1.30
C ARG A 18 -2.79 -12.52 -1.73
N LEU A 19 -2.24 -11.67 -0.87
CA LEU A 19 -1.03 -10.88 -1.18
C LEU A 19 0.21 -11.76 -1.34
N ALA A 20 0.33 -12.82 -0.52
CA ALA A 20 1.44 -13.77 -0.55
C ALA A 20 1.56 -14.54 -1.88
N ILE A 21 0.54 -14.50 -2.76
CA ILE A 21 0.61 -15.08 -4.12
C ILE A 21 1.61 -14.33 -5.00
N TRP A 22 1.74 -13.01 -4.83
CA TRP A 22 2.57 -12.16 -5.70
C TRP A 22 3.75 -11.51 -5.00
N LEU A 23 3.64 -11.32 -3.67
CA LEU A 23 4.58 -10.52 -2.90
C LEU A 23 5.18 -11.35 -1.75
N LEU A 24 6.42 -11.06 -1.41
CA LEU A 24 7.12 -11.67 -0.29
C LEU A 24 6.80 -10.93 1.02
N GLU A 25 6.26 -11.63 2.01
CA GLU A 25 6.02 -11.07 3.35
C GLU A 25 7.32 -11.08 4.19
N VAL A 26 7.95 -9.92 4.36
CA VAL A 26 9.23 -9.78 5.09
C VAL A 26 9.04 -9.55 6.59
N ARG A 27 7.87 -9.03 6.97
CA ARG A 27 7.37 -8.84 8.33
C ARG A 27 5.86 -8.99 8.30
N ALA A 28 5.25 -9.25 9.47
CA ALA A 28 3.81 -9.37 9.58
C ALA A 28 3.11 -8.14 8.97
N GLY A 29 2.32 -8.38 7.92
CA GLY A 29 1.58 -7.33 7.21
C GLY A 29 2.41 -6.48 6.25
N VAL A 30 3.72 -6.75 6.07
CA VAL A 30 4.61 -6.01 5.16
C VAL A 30 5.08 -6.92 4.02
N TYR A 31 4.61 -6.60 2.83
CA TYR A 31 4.83 -7.35 1.60
C TYR A 31 5.67 -6.55 0.61
N VAL A 32 6.64 -7.20 -0.04
CA VAL A 32 7.55 -6.58 -1.01
C VAL A 32 7.58 -7.38 -2.31
N GLY A 33 7.63 -6.71 -3.46
CA GLY A 33 7.83 -7.34 -4.76
C GLY A 33 8.26 -6.35 -5.83
N ASP A 34 8.48 -6.84 -7.04
CA ASP A 34 8.71 -6.02 -8.24
C ASP A 34 7.68 -6.45 -9.30
N VAL A 35 6.82 -5.53 -9.70
CA VAL A 35 5.66 -5.83 -10.55
C VAL A 35 5.45 -4.79 -11.64
N SER A 36 4.69 -5.16 -12.68
CA SER A 36 4.26 -4.20 -13.70
C SER A 36 3.13 -3.32 -13.18
N ARG A 37 2.91 -2.17 -13.82
CA ARG A 37 1.78 -1.27 -13.51
C ARG A 37 0.43 -1.99 -13.51
N ARG A 38 0.19 -2.86 -14.50
CA ARG A 38 -1.04 -3.66 -14.62
C ARG A 38 -1.24 -4.59 -13.42
N VAL A 39 -0.18 -5.26 -12.98
CA VAL A 39 -0.23 -6.14 -11.81
C VAL A 39 -0.44 -5.34 -10.53
N ARG A 40 0.21 -4.18 -10.39
CA ARG A 40 -0.01 -3.26 -9.27
C ARG A 40 -1.47 -2.80 -9.18
N GLU A 41 -2.07 -2.39 -10.30
CA GLU A 41 -3.47 -1.97 -10.36
C GLU A 41 -4.43 -3.12 -10.01
N MET A 42 -4.13 -4.35 -10.46
CA MET A 42 -4.89 -5.54 -10.06
C MET A 42 -4.76 -5.83 -8.55
N ILE A 43 -3.55 -5.77 -7.98
CA ILE A 43 -3.33 -5.92 -6.53
C ILE A 43 -4.14 -4.88 -5.76
N TRP A 44 -4.16 -3.64 -6.24
CA TRP A 44 -4.95 -2.58 -5.63
C TRP A 44 -6.46 -2.88 -5.58
N GLN A 45 -7.02 -3.40 -6.68
CA GLN A 45 -8.43 -3.80 -6.71
C GLN A 45 -8.72 -4.91 -5.69
N GLN A 46 -7.81 -5.87 -5.52
CA GLN A 46 -7.93 -6.92 -4.52
C GLN A 46 -7.90 -6.35 -3.10
N LEU A 47 -6.98 -5.42 -2.83
CA LEU A 47 -6.90 -4.72 -1.55
C LEU A 47 -8.21 -4.00 -1.23
N ASN A 48 -8.73 -3.20 -2.18
CA ASN A 48 -9.96 -2.43 -2.02
C ASN A 48 -11.20 -3.30 -1.77
N GLN A 49 -11.23 -4.54 -2.27
CA GLN A 49 -12.35 -5.47 -2.06
C GLN A 49 -12.26 -6.26 -0.76
N LEU A 50 -11.06 -6.41 -0.19
CA LEU A 50 -10.79 -7.40 0.87
C LEU A 50 -10.27 -6.79 2.17
N TYR A 51 -10.02 -5.48 2.23
CA TYR A 51 -9.43 -4.84 3.42
C TYR A 51 -10.39 -4.79 4.63
N GLU A 52 -11.71 -4.85 4.41
CA GLU A 52 -12.75 -4.79 5.44
C GLU A 52 -12.55 -3.62 6.42
N ASN A 53 -12.37 -3.90 7.72
CA ASN A 53 -12.14 -2.92 8.78
C ASN A 53 -10.63 -2.67 9.04
N GLY A 54 -9.76 -3.17 8.18
CA GLY A 54 -8.33 -2.93 8.24
C GLY A 54 -7.95 -1.60 7.58
N ASN A 55 -6.65 -1.34 7.54
CA ASN A 55 -6.09 -0.27 6.74
C ASN A 55 -4.88 -0.78 5.94
N VAL A 56 -4.61 -0.11 4.83
CA VAL A 56 -3.55 -0.50 3.89
C VAL A 56 -2.81 0.74 3.39
N ALA A 57 -1.49 0.65 3.28
CA ALA A 57 -0.68 1.58 2.51
C ALA A 57 0.06 0.81 1.41
N MET A 58 -0.05 1.28 0.17
CA MET A 58 0.65 0.72 -0.98
C MET A 58 1.60 1.76 -1.55
N VAL A 59 2.89 1.44 -1.63
CA VAL A 59 3.99 2.30 -2.07
C VAL A 59 4.67 1.67 -3.27
N TRP A 60 4.98 2.42 -4.32
CA TRP A 60 5.71 1.91 -5.47
C TRP A 60 6.71 2.92 -6.02
N ALA A 61 7.80 2.41 -6.60
CA ALA A 61 8.80 3.25 -7.25
C ALA A 61 8.25 3.89 -8.54
N THR A 62 8.54 5.18 -8.73
CA THR A 62 8.18 6.00 -9.90
C THR A 62 9.35 6.91 -10.30
N ASN A 63 9.28 7.50 -11.49
CA ASN A 63 10.22 8.53 -11.93
C ASN A 63 9.82 9.95 -11.45
N SER A 64 9.12 10.03 -10.31
CA SER A 64 8.78 11.31 -9.66
C SER A 64 9.98 11.85 -8.88
N GLU A 65 9.90 13.09 -8.42
CA GLU A 65 10.96 13.74 -7.63
C GLU A 65 11.29 12.97 -6.34
N SER A 66 10.26 12.43 -5.67
CA SER A 66 10.45 11.62 -4.46
C SER A 66 10.97 10.20 -4.75
N GLY A 67 11.00 9.77 -6.02
CA GLY A 67 11.38 8.42 -6.43
C GLY A 67 10.31 7.35 -6.16
N PHE A 68 9.19 7.71 -5.56
CA PHE A 68 8.07 6.81 -5.28
C PHE A 68 6.74 7.57 -5.19
N GLU A 69 5.65 6.83 -5.31
CA GLU A 69 4.31 7.29 -4.95
C GLU A 69 3.66 6.28 -4.01
N PHE A 70 2.63 6.72 -3.30
CA PHE A 70 1.85 5.84 -2.44
C PHE A 70 0.38 6.26 -2.35
N GLN A 71 -0.46 5.32 -1.93
CA GLN A 71 -1.88 5.53 -1.68
C GLN A 71 -2.37 4.60 -0.57
N THR A 72 -3.47 4.97 0.08
CA THR A 72 -3.97 4.30 1.30
C THR A 72 -5.43 3.85 1.17
N LEU A 73 -5.83 2.85 1.96
CA LEU A 73 -7.21 2.40 2.18
C LEU A 73 -7.49 2.29 3.66
N GLY A 74 -8.77 2.47 4.01
CA GLY A 74 -9.22 2.41 5.40
C GLY A 74 -8.81 3.63 6.21
N GLU A 75 -9.33 3.72 7.43
CA GLU A 75 -9.02 4.80 8.35
C GLU A 75 -7.67 4.55 9.03
N ASN A 76 -6.80 5.55 9.00
CA ASN A 76 -5.54 5.58 9.75
C ASN A 76 -5.28 7.02 10.18
N ARG A 77 -4.61 7.21 11.33
CA ARG A 77 -4.20 8.54 11.80
C ARG A 77 -3.09 9.16 10.94
N ARG A 78 -2.41 8.35 10.13
CA ARG A 78 -1.44 8.77 9.12
C ARG A 78 -2.13 8.89 7.77
N LEU A 79 -2.47 10.11 7.39
CA LEU A 79 -3.15 10.39 6.14
C LEU A 79 -2.20 11.07 5.14
N PRO A 80 -2.29 10.70 3.84
CA PRO A 80 -1.53 11.40 2.80
C PRO A 80 -1.99 12.86 2.71
N VAL A 81 -1.03 13.78 2.63
CA VAL A 81 -1.27 15.20 2.39
C VAL A 81 -0.42 15.65 1.21
N ASP A 82 -0.98 16.48 0.34
CA ASP A 82 -0.24 17.13 -0.75
C ASP A 82 0.23 18.50 -0.27
N LEU A 83 1.53 18.75 -0.34
CA LEU A 83 2.15 20.03 -0.04
C LEU A 83 3.02 20.43 -1.23
N ASP A 84 2.52 21.38 -2.01
CA ASP A 84 3.17 21.90 -3.23
C ASP A 84 3.56 20.79 -4.23
N GLY A 85 2.71 19.76 -4.37
CA GLY A 85 2.94 18.62 -5.26
C GLY A 85 3.78 17.48 -4.66
N LEU A 86 4.26 17.63 -3.43
CA LEU A 86 4.90 16.55 -2.67
C LEU A 86 3.86 15.83 -1.81
N ARG A 87 3.72 14.52 -2.01
CA ARG A 87 2.91 13.68 -1.11
C ARG A 87 3.68 13.35 0.16
N LEU A 88 3.24 13.93 1.28
CA LEU A 88 3.75 13.67 2.62
C LEU A 88 2.69 12.96 3.47
N VAL A 89 2.99 12.76 4.75
CA VAL A 89 2.09 12.12 5.72
C VAL A 89 1.82 13.08 6.86
N SER A 90 0.56 13.42 7.08
CA SER A 90 0.10 14.12 8.28
C SER A 90 -0.29 13.12 9.35
N PHE A 91 0.06 13.38 10.61
CA PHE A 91 -0.29 12.53 11.74
C PHE A 91 -1.31 13.24 12.65
N TYR A 92 -2.54 12.75 12.64
CA TYR A 92 -3.64 13.35 13.37
C TYR A 92 -3.61 12.96 14.87
N PRO A 93 -4.01 13.86 15.78
CA PRO A 93 -4.15 13.55 17.22
C PRO A 93 -5.22 12.48 17.47
N VAL A 94 -5.30 12.00 18.72
CA VAL A 94 -6.37 11.11 19.20
C VAL A 94 -7.61 11.94 19.51
#